data_AF-X1T9B8-F1
#
_entry.id   AF-X1T9B8-F1
#
_cell.length_a   1.000
_cell.length_b   1.000
_cell.length_c   1.000
_cell.angle_alpha   90.00
_cell.angle_beta   90.00
_cell.angle_gamma   90.00
#
_symmetry.space_group_name_H-M   'P 1'
#
loop_
_entity.id
_entity.type
_entity.pdbx_description
1 polymer ?
#
loop_
_entity_poly.entity_id
_entity_poly.type
_entity_poly.pdbx_seq_one_letter_code
_entity_poly.pdbx_strand_id
1 'polypeptide(L)'
;IDEILDSEAVGFTNIHIGLEKGLKELDKIKERTRNKFGILISDGNYNRGDNPIDLAKKYPKLHVIGIPAENDAARGIDTCREIAKAGQGKFFAVNNYREIPRALIELLSQI
;
A
#
# COMPACT_ATOMS: atom_id res chain seq x y z
N ILE A 1 -16.04 7.29 -11.79
CA ILE A 1 -14.92 7.24 -10.81
C ILE A 1 -15.10 6.06 -9.86
N ASP A 2 -16.34 5.69 -9.54
CA ASP A 2 -16.66 4.54 -8.67
C ASP A 2 -16.36 3.15 -9.28
N GLU A 3 -16.30 3.01 -10.61
CA GLU A 3 -16.09 1.70 -11.28
C GLU A 3 -14.71 1.06 -11.04
N ILE A 4 -13.67 1.83 -10.66
CA ILE A 4 -12.33 1.26 -10.41
C ILE A 4 -12.25 0.59 -9.02
N LEU A 5 -13.11 0.98 -8.09
CA LEU A 5 -13.11 0.48 -6.71
C LEU A 5 -14.12 -0.66 -6.48
N ASP A 6 -15.07 -0.86 -7.40
CA ASP A 6 -16.17 -1.83 -7.30
C ASP A 6 -15.85 -3.20 -7.94
N SER A 7 -14.60 -3.46 -8.32
CA SER A 7 -14.22 -4.78 -8.83
C SER A 7 -14.27 -5.80 -7.69
N GLU A 8 -15.23 -6.73 -7.73
CA GLU A 8 -15.23 -7.91 -6.85
C GLU A 8 -13.89 -8.63 -6.95
N ALA A 9 -13.06 -8.50 -5.92
CA ALA A 9 -11.77 -9.16 -5.84
C ALA A 9 -12.00 -10.64 -5.51
N VAL A 10 -12.19 -11.46 -6.54
CA VAL A 10 -12.27 -12.92 -6.41
C VAL A 10 -10.91 -13.44 -5.92
N GLY A 11 -10.72 -13.55 -4.59
CA GLY A 11 -9.72 -14.40 -3.92
C GLY A 11 -8.22 -14.22 -4.19
N PHE A 12 -7.80 -13.20 -4.94
CA PHE A 12 -6.40 -13.01 -5.34
C PHE A 12 -5.84 -11.67 -4.85
N THR A 13 -4.92 -11.73 -3.88
CA THR A 13 -4.18 -10.54 -3.43
C THR A 13 -2.71 -10.70 -3.82
N ASN A 14 -2.31 -10.02 -4.90
CA ASN A 14 -0.93 -9.96 -5.36
C ASN A 14 -0.37 -8.55 -5.15
N ILE A 15 0.11 -8.30 -3.93
CA ILE A 15 0.73 -7.02 -3.55
C ILE A 15 1.95 -6.73 -4.42
N HIS A 16 2.72 -7.76 -4.79
CA HIS A 16 3.92 -7.62 -5.61
C HIS A 16 3.62 -6.94 -6.96
N ILE A 17 2.61 -7.39 -7.71
CA ILE A 17 2.24 -6.78 -9.00
C ILE A 17 1.77 -5.34 -8.82
N GLY A 18 1.03 -5.05 -7.75
CA GLY A 18 0.59 -3.69 -7.42
C GLY A 18 1.78 -2.74 -7.19
N LEU A 19 2.76 -3.19 -6.41
CA LEU A 19 4.00 -2.44 -6.16
C LEU A 19 4.86 -2.29 -7.43
N GLU A 20 4.97 -3.35 -8.23
CA GLU A 20 5.75 -3.29 -9.47
C GLU A 20 5.17 -2.26 -10.46
N LYS A 21 3.84 -2.27 -10.64
CA LYS A 21 3.16 -1.29 -11.49
C LYS A 21 3.25 0.12 -10.91
N GLY A 22 3.06 0.28 -9.60
CA GLY A 22 3.17 1.58 -8.94
C GLY A 22 4.56 2.20 -9.08
N LEU A 23 5.62 1.39 -8.93
CA LEU A 23 6.99 1.85 -9.14
C LEU A 23 7.22 2.30 -10.59
N LYS A 24 6.75 1.51 -11.58
CA LYS A 24 6.82 1.88 -13.00
C LYS A 24 6.12 3.21 -13.30
N GLU A 25 4.99 3.52 -12.67
CA GLU A 25 4.33 4.82 -12.82
C GLU A 25 5.12 5.95 -12.14
N LEU A 26 5.70 5.69 -10.97
CA LEU A 26 6.50 6.66 -10.23
C LEU A 26 7.77 7.06 -10.99
N ASP A 27 8.38 6.10 -11.70
CA ASP A 27 9.57 6.30 -12.54
C ASP A 27 9.31 7.20 -13.74
N LYS A 28 8.06 7.29 -14.23
CA LYS A 28 7.67 8.21 -15.31
C LYS A 28 7.65 9.67 -14.88
N ILE A 29 7.58 9.94 -13.57
CA ILE A 29 7.59 11.31 -13.06
C ILE A 29 8.97 11.91 -13.26
N LYS A 30 9.07 13.17 -13.70
CA LYS A 30 10.36 13.87 -13.88
C LYS A 30 11.20 13.85 -12.59
N GLU A 31 12.50 13.60 -12.70
CA GLU A 31 13.42 13.51 -11.54
C GLU A 31 13.40 14.78 -10.66
N ARG A 32 13.23 15.95 -11.27
CA ARG A 32 13.14 17.24 -10.57
C ARG A 32 11.91 17.39 -9.66
N THR A 33 10.92 16.51 -9.78
CA THR A 33 9.75 16.52 -8.90
C THR A 33 10.18 16.04 -7.53
N ARG A 34 10.19 16.95 -6.56
CA ARG A 34 10.47 16.64 -5.15
C ARG A 34 9.31 15.84 -4.55
N ASN A 35 9.60 15.05 -3.53
CA ASN A 35 8.61 14.33 -2.71
C ASN A 35 7.72 13.32 -3.47
N LYS A 36 8.32 12.53 -4.37
CA LYS A 36 7.62 11.38 -4.96
C LYS A 36 7.45 10.28 -3.92
N PHE A 37 6.23 9.77 -3.76
CA PHE A 37 5.95 8.65 -2.88
C PHE A 37 4.81 7.79 -3.42
N GLY A 38 4.76 6.54 -2.97
CA GLY A 38 3.60 5.66 -3.13
C GLY A 38 2.79 5.58 -1.84
N ILE A 39 1.50 5.25 -1.96
CA ILE A 39 0.65 4.83 -0.85
C ILE A 39 0.03 3.47 -1.25
N LEU A 40 0.31 2.43 -0.47
CA LEU A 40 -0.34 1.14 -0.58
C LEU A 40 -1.51 1.07 0.41
N ILE A 41 -2.68 0.63 -0.05
CA ILE A 41 -3.84 0.34 0.81
C ILE A 41 -4.11 -1.15 0.68
N SER A 42 -3.94 -1.92 1.77
CA SER A 42 -4.04 -3.39 1.72
C SER A 42 -4.26 -3.98 3.12
N ASP A 43 -4.89 -5.15 3.18
CA ASP A 43 -4.97 -5.97 4.39
C ASP A 43 -3.65 -6.70 4.70
N GLY A 44 -2.69 -6.62 3.78
CA GLY A 44 -1.35 -7.19 3.89
C GLY A 44 -1.31 -8.71 3.69
N ASN A 45 -2.45 -9.34 3.43
CA ASN A 45 -2.49 -10.74 3.03
C ASN A 45 -2.08 -10.84 1.57
N TYR A 46 -1.06 -11.63 1.27
CA TYR A 46 -0.70 -11.96 -0.11
C TYR A 46 -0.52 -13.47 -0.23
N ASN A 47 -1.12 -14.06 -1.26
CA ASN A 47 -1.11 -15.51 -1.50
C ASN A 47 -0.40 -15.90 -2.81
N ARG A 48 0.09 -14.90 -3.55
CA ARG A 48 0.79 -15.03 -4.85
C ARG A 48 1.81 -13.89 -5.02
N GLY A 49 2.85 -14.18 -5.79
CA GLY A 49 3.95 -13.23 -6.09
C GLY A 49 5.15 -13.38 -5.16
N ASP A 50 6.25 -12.71 -5.50
CA ASP A 50 7.45 -12.69 -4.67
C ASP A 50 7.25 -11.77 -3.44
N ASN A 51 8.21 -11.80 -2.52
CA ASN A 51 8.17 -10.99 -1.30
C ASN A 51 7.97 -9.48 -1.63
N PRO A 52 6.84 -8.87 -1.21
CA PRO A 52 6.56 -7.46 -1.51
C PRO A 52 7.56 -6.50 -0.85
N ILE A 53 8.24 -6.92 0.21
CA ILE A 53 9.26 -6.13 0.92
C ILE A 53 10.42 -5.76 -0.01
N ASP A 54 10.82 -6.63 -0.93
CA ASP A 54 11.96 -6.37 -1.82
C ASP A 54 11.64 -5.31 -2.88
N LEU A 55 10.38 -5.22 -3.31
CA LEU A 55 9.89 -4.12 -4.15
C LEU A 55 9.73 -2.83 -3.35
N ALA A 56 9.23 -2.92 -2.11
CA ALA A 56 9.04 -1.75 -1.25
C ALA A 56 10.34 -0.96 -1.05
N LYS A 57 11.49 -1.64 -0.90
CA LYS A 57 12.82 -1.02 -0.78
C LYS A 57 13.21 -0.14 -1.97
N LYS A 58 12.62 -0.36 -3.15
CA LYS A 58 12.93 0.38 -4.38
C LYS A 58 12.16 1.70 -4.48
N TYR A 59 11.14 1.90 -3.66
CA TYR A 59 10.40 3.16 -3.65
C TYR A 59 11.26 4.27 -3.01
N PRO A 60 11.24 5.51 -3.54
CA PRO A 60 11.79 6.67 -2.87
C PRO A 60 11.16 6.87 -1.48
N LYS A 61 9.84 6.63 -1.40
CA LYS A 61 9.07 6.53 -0.17
C LYS A 61 7.78 5.76 -0.43
N LEU A 62 7.42 4.84 0.46
CA LEU A 62 6.18 4.07 0.35
C LEU A 62 5.47 4.05 1.71
N HIS A 63 4.34 4.75 1.76
CA HIS A 63 3.43 4.69 2.90
C HIS A 63 2.45 3.54 2.75
N VAL A 64 1.93 3.02 3.86
CA VAL A 64 0.96 1.93 3.86
C VAL A 64 -0.20 2.25 4.79
N ILE A 65 -1.42 2.10 4.29
CA ILE A 65 -2.66 2.10 5.07
C ILE A 65 -3.11 0.63 5.17
N GLY A 66 -2.97 0.04 6.35
CA GLY A 66 -3.40 -1.31 6.67
C GLY A 66 -4.90 -1.34 6.96
N ILE A 67 -5.67 -2.08 6.18
CA ILE A 67 -7.10 -2.32 6.42
C ILE A 67 -7.28 -3.64 7.19
N PRO A 68 -8.38 -3.82 7.95
CA PRO A 68 -8.63 -5.10 8.62
C PRO A 68 -8.83 -6.19 7.57
N ALA A 69 -8.24 -7.37 7.81
CA ALA A 69 -8.56 -8.55 7.03
C ALA A 69 -9.95 -9.08 7.43
N GLU A 70 -10.71 -9.62 6.48
CA GLU A 70 -12.01 -10.26 6.75
C GLU A 70 -11.86 -11.59 7.53
N ASN A 71 -10.66 -12.19 7.48
CA ASN A 71 -10.30 -13.41 8.19
C ASN A 71 -9.29 -13.07 9.30
N ASP A 72 -9.20 -13.92 10.36
CA ASP A 72 -8.31 -13.82 11.54
C ASP A 72 -6.78 -13.81 11.25
N ALA A 73 -6.36 -13.26 10.12
CA ALA A 73 -4.99 -13.14 9.68
C ALA A 73 -4.32 -11.91 10.33
N ALA A 74 -4.02 -12.01 11.63
CA ALA A 74 -3.19 -11.03 12.34
C ALA A 74 -1.84 -10.72 11.63
N ARG A 75 -1.36 -11.65 10.81
CA ARG A 75 -0.12 -11.54 10.01
C ARG A 75 -0.17 -10.49 8.90
N GLY A 76 -1.35 -10.13 8.39
CA GLY A 76 -1.48 -9.17 7.30
C GLY A 76 -1.04 -7.76 7.73
N ILE A 77 -1.48 -7.31 8.90
CA ILE A 77 -1.09 -6.01 9.46
C ILE A 77 0.43 -5.92 9.70
N ASP A 78 1.05 -6.98 10.18
CA ASP A 78 2.51 -7.02 10.35
C ASP A 78 3.24 -6.91 9.00
N THR A 79 2.72 -7.56 7.97
CA THR A 79 3.23 -7.44 6.60
C THR A 79 3.13 -6.00 6.09
N CYS A 80 1.99 -5.34 6.29
CA CYS A 80 1.83 -3.92 5.93
C CYS A 80 2.82 -3.00 6.66
N ARG A 81 3.08 -3.27 7.94
CA ARG A 81 4.07 -2.51 8.73
C ARG A 81 5.48 -2.70 8.18
N GLU A 82 5.88 -3.92 7.85
CA GLU A 82 7.20 -4.20 7.29
C GLU A 82 7.38 -3.62 5.88
N ILE A 83 6.33 -3.61 5.05
CA ILE A 83 6.35 -2.95 3.73
C ILE A 83 6.58 -1.44 3.89
N ALA A 84 5.84 -0.78 4.79
CA ALA A 84 6.01 0.66 5.04
C ALA A 84 7.43 1.00 5.52
N LYS A 85 7.95 0.18 6.45
CA LYS A 85 9.30 0.32 6.99
C LYS A 85 10.36 0.14 5.91
N ALA A 86 10.23 -0.88 5.06
CA ALA A 86 11.14 -1.16 3.97
C ALA A 86 11.16 -0.03 2.93
N GLY A 87 10.00 0.57 2.65
CA GLY A 87 9.89 1.74 1.80
C GLY A 87 10.07 3.08 2.51
N GLN A 88 10.59 3.09 3.74
CA GLN A 88 10.91 4.30 4.51
C GLN A 88 9.73 5.28 4.67
N GLY A 89 8.50 4.76 4.64
CA GLY A 89 7.27 5.52 4.78
C GLY A 89 6.61 5.33 6.14
N LYS A 90 5.38 5.83 6.23
CA LYS A 90 4.55 5.74 7.44
C LYS A 90 3.55 4.59 7.28
N PHE A 91 3.22 3.96 8.40
CA PHE A 91 2.18 2.96 8.49
C PHE A 91 0.99 3.51 9.30
N PHE A 92 -0.22 3.38 8.76
CA PHE A 92 -1.47 3.69 9.44
C PHE A 92 -2.36 2.45 9.42
N ALA A 93 -2.82 1.98 10.58
CA ALA A 93 -3.83 0.94 10.64
C ALA A 93 -5.22 1.58 10.76
N VAL A 94 -6.18 1.09 10.00
CA VAL A 94 -7.60 1.44 10.14
C VAL A 94 -8.40 0.24 10.61
N ASN A 95 -9.51 0.49 11.31
CA ASN A 95 -10.35 -0.59 11.83
C ASN A 95 -11.47 -1.00 10.87
N ASN A 96 -11.73 -0.20 9.84
CA ASN A 96 -12.72 -0.47 8.79
C ASN A 96 -12.46 0.40 7.55
N TYR A 97 -13.08 0.04 6.43
CA TYR A 97 -12.90 0.74 5.16
C TYR A 97 -13.34 2.22 5.17
N ARG A 98 -14.27 2.61 6.06
CA ARG A 98 -14.79 3.99 6.14
C ARG A 98 -13.77 4.97 6.74
N GLU A 99 -12.74 4.45 7.40
CA GLU A 99 -11.65 5.24 7.98
C GLU A 99 -10.54 5.55 6.97
N ILE A 100 -10.50 4.87 5.82
CA ILE A 100 -9.46 5.06 4.78
C ILE A 100 -9.38 6.52 4.32
N PRO A 101 -10.48 7.23 4.00
CA PRO A 101 -10.40 8.63 3.57
C PRO A 101 -9.77 9.53 4.64
N ARG A 102 -10.12 9.30 5.92
CA ARG A 102 -9.56 10.06 7.04
C ARG A 102 -8.07 9.77 7.22
N ALA A 103 -7.68 8.49 7.21
CA ALA A 103 -6.28 8.08 7.31
C ALA A 103 -5.44 8.65 6.16
N LEU A 104 -6.00 8.71 4.95
CA LEU A 104 -5.33 9.30 3.80
C LEU A 104 -5.10 10.80 3.99
N ILE A 105 -6.11 11.56 4.44
CA ILE A 105 -5.98 12.99 4.72
C ILE A 105 -4.92 13.23 5.81
N GLU A 106 -4.96 12.45 6.89
CA GLU A 106 -4.00 12.55 7.98
C GLU A 106 -2.58 12.28 7.48
N LEU A 107 -2.37 11.20 6.72
CA LEU A 107 -1.09 10.86 6.12
C LEU A 107 -0.58 12.00 5.23
N LEU A 108 -1.42 12.54 4.34
CA LEU A 108 -1.04 13.61 3.42
C LEU A 108 -0.73 14.93 4.13
N SER A 109 -1.35 15.21 5.27
CA SER A 109 -1.05 16.41 6.07
C SER A 109 0.31 16.39 6.76
N GLN A 110 0.99 15.24 6.78
CA GLN A 110 2.28 15.06 7.45
C GLN A 110 3.46 14.79 6.48
N ILE A 111 3.29 15.03 5.18
CA ILE A 111 4.30 14.78 4.13
C ILE A 111 4.68 16.08 3.43
#